data_AF-A0A917FER2-F1
#
_entry.id   AF-A0A917FER2-F1
#
_cell.length_a   1.000
_cell.length_b   1.000
_cell.length_c   1.000
_cell.angle_alpha   90.00
_cell.angle_beta   90.00
_cell.angle_gamma   90.00
#
_symmetry.space_group_name_H-M   'P 1'
#
loop_
_entity.id
_entity.type
_entity.pdbx_description
1 polymer ?
#
loop_
_entity_poly.entity_id
_entity_poly.type
_entity_poly.pdbx_seq_one_letter_code
_entity_poly.pdbx_strand_id
1 'polypeptide(L)'
;MNLKDIKKEIERCAQIVEWSPTDTEIQRISEVLAKKHSLGHELSKNDLLDIVQEIIGPVLVMLNEGIDNTDLKTLLKLCTKPNNNDE
;
A
#
# COMPACT_ATOMS: atom_id res chain seq x y z
N MET A 1 -13.46 0.38 5.25
CA MET A 1 -12.12 0.44 4.61
C MET A 1 -12.33 0.91 3.19
N ASN A 2 -11.86 2.11 2.83
CA ASN A 2 -12.10 2.66 1.50
C ASN A 2 -10.96 2.25 0.55
N LEU A 3 -11.23 1.27 -0.32
CA LEU A 3 -10.25 0.73 -1.26
C LEU A 3 -9.69 1.79 -2.22
N LYS A 4 -10.46 2.84 -2.52
CA LYS A 4 -10.02 3.94 -3.38
C LYS A 4 -8.95 4.80 -2.72
N ASP A 5 -9.07 5.05 -1.42
CA ASP A 5 -8.07 5.84 -0.67
C ASP A 5 -6.79 5.04 -0.49
N ILE A 6 -6.91 3.74 -0.21
CA ILE A 6 -5.79 2.81 -0.13
C ILE A 6 -5.07 2.74 -1.48
N LYS A 7 -5.80 2.59 -2.58
CA LYS A 7 -5.22 2.57 -3.92
C LYS A 7 -4.36 3.81 -4.14
N LYS A 8 -4.93 5.01 -3.93
CA LYS A 8 -4.22 6.27 -4.12
C LYS A 8 -2.96 6.37 -3.25
N GLU A 9 -3.04 5.93 -2.00
CA GLU A 9 -1.89 5.99 -1.11
C GLU A 9 -0.81 4.98 -1.52
N ILE A 10 -1.17 3.80 -2.04
CA ILE A 10 -0.21 2.85 -2.64
C ILE A 10 0.45 3.46 -3.88
N GLU A 11 -0.32 4.03 -4.81
CA GLU A 11 0.22 4.70 -6.01
C GLU A 11 1.21 5.79 -5.62
N ARG A 12 0.87 6.59 -4.61
CA ARG A 12 1.71 7.67 -4.10
C ARG A 12 2.99 7.15 -3.42
N CYS A 13 2.86 6.17 -2.53
CA CYS A 13 3.98 5.61 -1.75
C CYS A 13 4.91 4.74 -2.58
N ALA A 14 4.40 4.03 -3.58
CA ALA A 14 5.21 3.19 -4.46
C ALA A 14 5.60 3.90 -5.76
N GLN A 15 5.04 5.09 -6.02
CA GLN A 15 5.18 5.85 -7.27
C GLN A 15 4.83 5.02 -8.51
N ILE A 16 3.78 4.21 -8.38
CA ILE A 16 3.31 3.36 -9.47
C ILE A 16 2.54 4.24 -10.46
N VAL A 17 2.86 4.09 -11.74
CA VAL A 17 2.17 4.74 -12.84
C VAL A 17 1.37 3.73 -13.64
N GLU A 18 0.28 4.18 -14.25
CA GLU A 18 -0.63 3.35 -15.06
C GLU A 18 -1.22 2.13 -14.31
N TRP A 19 -1.44 2.28 -13.00
CA TRP A 19 -1.89 1.19 -12.15
C TRP A 19 -3.41 0.97 -12.21
N SER A 20 -3.82 -0.22 -12.63
CA SER A 20 -5.23 -0.64 -12.75
C SER A 20 -5.53 -1.93 -11.97
N PRO A 21 -5.32 -1.97 -10.65
CA PRO A 21 -5.63 -3.13 -9.82
C PRO A 21 -7.14 -3.30 -9.65
N THR A 22 -7.57 -4.54 -9.42
CA THR A 22 -8.91 -4.92 -8.98
C THR A 22 -9.09 -4.68 -7.48
N ASP A 23 -10.34 -4.56 -7.04
CA ASP A 23 -10.68 -4.39 -5.62
C ASP A 23 -10.12 -5.54 -4.75
N THR A 24 -10.13 -6.77 -5.27
CA THR A 24 -9.58 -7.95 -4.59
C THR A 24 -8.06 -7.88 -4.44
N GLU A 25 -7.34 -7.37 -5.45
CA GLU A 25 -5.89 -7.18 -5.37
C GLU A 25 -5.53 -6.08 -4.38
N ILE A 26 -6.25 -4.95 -4.39
CA ILE A 26 -6.05 -3.86 -3.42
C ILE A 26 -6.28 -4.39 -2.00
N GLN A 27 -7.35 -5.16 -1.79
CA GLN A 27 -7.64 -5.76 -0.50
C GLN A 27 -6.50 -6.69 -0.05
N ARG A 28 -6.03 -7.57 -0.94
CA ARG A 28 -4.95 -8.51 -0.63
C ARG A 28 -3.63 -7.82 -0.29
N ILE A 29 -3.27 -6.77 -1.03
CA ILE A 29 -2.10 -5.92 -0.72
C ILE A 29 -2.25 -5.34 0.69
N SER A 30 -3.41 -4.79 1.00
CA SER A 30 -3.68 -4.16 2.30
C SER A 30 -3.57 -5.15 3.46
N GLU A 31 -4.10 -6.36 3.29
CA GLU A 31 -4.02 -7.43 4.30
C GLU A 31 -2.56 -7.84 4.56
N VAL A 32 -1.75 -7.97 3.50
CA VAL A 32 -0.32 -8.29 3.62
C VAL A 32 0.45 -7.16 4.31
N LEU A 33 0.17 -5.90 3.97
CA LEU A 33 0.76 -4.72 4.62
C LEU A 33 0.41 -4.67 6.11
N ALA A 34 -0.86 -4.84 6.46
CA ALA A 34 -1.33 -4.85 7.84
C ALA A 34 -0.70 -5.98 8.66
N LYS A 35 -0.54 -7.16 8.05
CA LYS A 35 0.13 -8.32 8.67
C LYS A 35 1.60 -8.05 8.94
N LYS A 36 2.35 -7.54 7.95
CA LYS A 36 3.78 -7.20 8.12
C LYS A 36 3.99 -6.13 9.20
N HIS A 37 3.14 -5.11 9.24
CA HIS A 37 3.17 -4.09 10.27
C HIS A 37 2.89 -4.65 11.67
N SER A 38 1.90 -5.54 11.80
CA SER A 38 1.56 -6.21 13.07
C SER A 38 2.70 -7.09 13.60
N LEU A 39 3.58 -7.56 12.71
CA LEU A 39 4.80 -8.31 13.07
C LEU A 39 5.96 -7.40 13.50
N GLY A 40 5.76 -6.08 13.57
CA GLY A 40 6.79 -5.11 13.95
C GLY A 40 7.80 -4.81 12.84
N HIS A 41 7.50 -5.18 11.60
CA HIS A 41 8.37 -4.88 10.46
C HIS A 41 8.19 -3.42 10.03
N GLU A 42 9.29 -2.68 9.95
CA GLU A 42 9.27 -1.33 9.39
C GLU A 42 9.16 -1.44 7.86
N LEU A 43 8.03 -0.99 7.33
CA LEU A 43 7.71 -1.19 5.91
C LEU A 43 8.44 -0.15 5.08
N SER A 44 9.32 -0.58 4.16
CA SER A 44 10.02 0.29 3.22
C SER A 44 9.29 0.41 1.87
N LYS A 45 9.69 1.37 1.03
CA LYS A 45 9.21 1.46 -0.36
C LYS A 45 9.45 0.15 -1.13
N ASN A 46 10.62 -0.45 -0.95
CA ASN A 46 10.98 -1.69 -1.64
C ASN A 46 10.07 -2.84 -1.17
N ASP A 47 9.77 -2.93 0.13
CA ASP A 47 8.82 -3.93 0.64
C ASP A 47 7.43 -3.74 0.03
N LEU A 48 6.95 -2.49 -0.07
CA LEU A 48 5.67 -2.21 -0.70
C LEU A 48 5.66 -2.63 -2.17
N LEU A 49 6.74 -2.33 -2.91
CA LEU A 49 6.89 -2.72 -4.31
C LEU A 49 6.97 -4.23 -4.49
N ASP A 50 7.69 -4.95 -3.63
CA ASP A 50 7.77 -6.40 -3.65
C ASP A 50 6.40 -7.03 -3.41
N ILE A 51 5.62 -6.51 -2.44
CA ILE A 51 4.27 -7.01 -2.15
C ILE A 51 3.34 -6.76 -3.34
N VAL A 52 3.38 -5.56 -3.93
CA VAL A 52 2.55 -5.25 -5.09
C VAL A 52 2.92 -6.14 -6.27
N GLN A 53 4.22 -6.35 -6.52
CA GLN A 53 4.71 -7.22 -7.60
C GLN A 53 4.38 -8.70 -7.36
N GLU A 54 4.41 -9.17 -6.12
CA GLU A 54 4.03 -10.55 -5.78
C GLU A 54 2.54 -10.82 -6.08
N ILE A 55 1.68 -9.83 -5.88
CA ILE A 55 0.23 -9.98 -6.01
C ILE A 55 -0.25 -9.73 -7.45
N ILE A 56 0.24 -8.67 -8.08
CA ILE A 56 -0.28 -8.17 -9.37
C ILE A 56 0.69 -8.48 -10.52
N GLY A 57 1.97 -8.68 -10.22
CA GLY A 57 3.04 -8.80 -11.20
C GLY A 57 3.77 -7.49 -11.47
N PRO A 58 4.59 -7.42 -12.52
CA PRO A 58 5.45 -6.27 -12.80
C PRO A 58 4.65 -4.97 -12.93
N VAL A 59 5.09 -3.93 -12.23
CA VAL A 59 4.47 -2.61 -12.26
C VAL A 59 5.45 -1.55 -12.75
N LEU A 60 4.94 -0.54 -13.47
CA LEU A 60 5.73 0.61 -13.89
C LEU A 60 5.84 1.58 -12.72
N VAL A 61 7.06 1.97 -12.37
CA VAL A 61 7.34 2.89 -11.26
C VAL A 61 8.17 4.07 -11.75
N MET A 62 7.87 5.26 -11.23
CA MET A 62 8.78 6.39 -11.38
C MET A 62 9.97 6.21 -10.44
N LEU A 63 11.17 6.20 -11.01
CA LEU A 63 12.43 6.30 -10.28
C LEU A 63 12.67 7.76 -9.91
N ASN A 64 12.08 8.24 -8.81
CA ASN A 64 12.44 9.52 -8.21
C ASN A 64 13.05 9.30 -6.81
N GLU A 65 14.14 10.00 -6.53
CA GLU A 65 14.82 10.05 -5.23
C GLU A 65 13.99 10.90 -4.26
N GLY A 66 13.39 10.28 -3.25
CA GLY A 66 12.71 11.00 -2.16
C GLY A 66 11.30 10.47 -1.91
N ILE A 67 11.21 9.38 -1.15
CA ILE A 67 9.98 9.03 -0.45
C ILE A 67 10.21 9.31 1.02
N ASP A 68 9.43 10.24 1.57
CA ASP A 68 9.43 10.51 3.00
C ASP A 68 8.72 9.37 3.74
N ASN A 69 9.36 8.84 4.80
CA ASN A 69 8.81 7.77 5.66
C ASN A 69 7.43 8.10 6.26
N THR A 70 7.01 9.37 6.21
CA THR A 70 5.70 9.86 6.65
C THR A 70 4.55 9.32 5.78
N ASP A 71 4.78 9.13 4.47
CA ASP A 71 3.74 8.63 3.56
C ASP A 71 3.44 7.14 3.82
N LEU A 72 4.48 6.33 4.06
CA LEU A 72 4.33 4.91 4.40
C LEU A 72 3.57 4.69 5.70
N LYS A 73 3.79 5.54 6.72
CA LYS A 73 3.00 5.50 7.96
C LYS A 73 1.51 5.80 7.73
N THR A 74 1.19 6.65 6.76
CA THR A 74 -0.19 6.97 6.39
C THR A 74 -0.87 5.78 5.72
N LEU A 75 -0.19 5.13 4.76
CA LEU A 75 -0.65 3.90 4.13
C LEU A 75 -0.92 2.80 5.16
N LEU A 76 0.01 2.60 6.10
CA LEU A 76 -0.14 1.60 7.16
C LEU A 76 -1.34 1.88 8.06
N LYS A 77 -1.59 3.15 8.43
CA LYS A 77 -2.79 3.53 9.19
C LYS A 77 -4.09 3.24 8.43
N LEU A 78 -4.11 3.43 7.12
CA LEU A 78 -5.27 3.12 6.29
C LEU A 78 -5.52 1.61 6.19
N CYS A 79 -4.46 0.81 6.14
CA CYS A 79 -4.54 -0.65 6.08
C CYS A 79 -4.89 -1.29 7.44
N THR A 80 -4.51 -0.65 8.55
CA THR A 80 -4.67 -1.19 9.91
C THR A 80 -5.89 -0.67 10.65
N LYS A 81 -6.54 0.41 10.19
CA LYS A 81 -7.81 0.86 10.78
C LYS A 81 -8.92 -0.13 10.42
N PRO A 82 -9.46 -0.90 11.39
CA PRO A 82 -10.74 -1.55 11.20
C PRO A 82 -11.77 -0.44 11.00
N ASN A 83 -12.75 -0.75 10.17
CA ASN A 83 -13.85 0.14 9.83
C ASN A 83 -14.70 0.46 11.07
N ASN A 84 -14.31 1.44 11.87
CA ASN A 84 -15.23 2.12 12.79
C ASN A 84 -16.08 3.06 11.92
N ASN A 85 -17.01 2.47 11.17
CA ASN A 85 -18.26 3.15 10.84
C ASN A 85 -19.09 3.08 12.12
N ASP A 86 -18.81 3.96 13.07
CA ASP A 86 -19.78 4.32 14.09
C ASP A 86 -20.46 5.60 13.59
N GLU A 87 -21.73 5.42 13.21
CA GLU A 87 -22.84 6.39 13.06
C GLU A 87 -22.55 7.90 12.98
#